data_AF-A0A372LL11-F1
#
_entry.id   AF-A0A372LL11-F1
#
_cell.length_a   1.000
_cell.length_b   1.000
_cell.length_c   1.000
_cell.angle_alpha   90.00
_cell.angle_beta   90.00
_cell.angle_gamma   90.00
#
_symmetry.space_group_name_H-M   'P 1'
#
loop_
_entity.id
_entity.type
_entity.pdbx_description
1 polymer ?
#
loop_
_entity_poly.entity_id
_entity_poly.type
_entity_poly.pdbx_seq_one_letter_code
_entity_poly.pdbx_strand_id
1 'polypeptide(L)' 'MKFVYYNDTNRDVKIHPATKVHGTECDMSVIMPQEERTFYLPADTYAWVKMWDYGEKVGLKILVSPQRD' A
#
# COMPACT_ATOMS: atom_id res chain seq x y z
N MET A 1 8.52 5.70 -10.37
CA MET A 1 7.09 6.11 -10.44
C MET A 1 6.59 6.43 -9.02
N LYS A 2 5.65 7.37 -8.84
CA LYS A 2 5.06 7.70 -7.53
C LYS A 2 3.60 7.27 -7.52
N PHE A 3 3.17 6.52 -6.51
CA PHE A 3 1.77 6.21 -6.23
C PHE A 3 1.37 6.80 -4.88
N VAL A 4 0.25 7.51 -4.82
CA VAL A 4 -0.28 8.10 -3.57
C VAL A 4 -1.59 7.42 -3.25
N TYR A 5 -1.68 6.89 -2.04
CA TYR A 5 -2.90 6.33 -1.48
C TYR A 5 -3.42 7.27 -0.40
N TYR A 6 -4.70 7.62 -0.45
CA TYR A 6 -5.41 8.32 0.62
C TYR A 6 -6.34 7.33 1.32
N ASN A 7 -6.24 7.23 2.64
CA ASN A 7 -7.07 6.30 3.40
C ASN A 7 -8.46 6.89 3.69
N ASP A 8 -9.38 6.70 2.76
CA ASP A 8 -10.80 7.05 2.88
C ASP A 8 -11.67 5.94 3.50
N THR A 9 -11.05 4.84 3.98
CA THR A 9 -11.77 3.67 4.48
C THR A 9 -12.34 3.83 5.89
N ASN A 10 -11.98 4.93 6.57
CA ASN A 10 -12.29 5.20 7.97
C ASN A 10 -11.80 4.11 8.95
N ARG A 11 -10.82 3.29 8.53
CA ARG A 11 -10.21 2.21 9.29
C ARG A 11 -8.69 2.28 9.16
N ASP A 12 -7.98 1.68 10.10
CA ASP A 12 -6.53 1.50 10.00
C ASP A 12 -6.18 0.56 8.83
N VAL A 13 -5.26 0.99 7.97
CA VAL A 13 -4.78 0.19 6.83
C VAL A 13 -3.32 -0.20 7.06
N LYS A 14 -3.07 -1.51 7.14
CA LYS A 14 -1.71 -2.05 7.26
C LYS A 14 -1.10 -2.29 5.88
N ILE A 15 0.20 -2.10 5.74
CA ILE A 15 0.89 -2.38 4.48
C ILE A 15 1.37 -3.83 4.48
N HIS A 16 1.03 -4.56 3.42
CA HIS A 16 1.47 -5.94 3.24
C HIS A 16 3.00 -5.97 3.06
N PRO A 17 3.75 -6.83 3.78
CA PRO A 17 5.22 -6.88 3.71
C PRO A 17 5.78 -7.08 2.29
N ALA A 18 5.02 -7.79 1.44
CA ALA A 18 5.39 -8.01 0.05
C ALA A 18 5.57 -6.70 -0.75
N THR A 19 4.96 -5.58 -0.32
CA THR A 19 5.21 -4.25 -0.91
C THR A 19 6.71 -3.94 -0.94
N LYS A 20 7.39 -4.10 0.20
CA LYS A 20 8.84 -3.89 0.31
C LYS A 20 9.64 -4.98 -0.40
N VAL A 21 9.20 -6.24 -0.31
CA VAL A 21 9.86 -7.38 -0.97
C VAL A 21 9.88 -7.22 -2.49
N HIS A 22 8.82 -6.67 -3.08
CA HIS A 22 8.73 -6.43 -4.52
C HIS A 22 9.49 -5.16 -4.96
N GLY A 23 10.12 -4.43 -4.05
CA GLY A 23 10.92 -3.23 -4.36
C GLY A 23 10.13 -1.92 -4.37
N THR A 24 8.92 -1.88 -3.80
CA THR A 24 8.23 -0.61 -3.53
C THR A 24 8.67 -0.06 -2.17
N GLU A 25 9.16 1.18 -2.15
CA GLU A 25 9.60 1.86 -0.94
C GLU A 25 8.50 2.78 -0.39
N CYS A 26 8.27 2.76 0.91
CA CYS A 26 7.34 3.64 1.62
C CYS A 26 7.63 3.59 3.13
N ASP A 27 7.03 4.51 3.90
CA ASP A 27 6.84 4.27 5.33
C ASP A 27 5.93 3.04 5.49
N MET A 28 6.33 2.08 6.31
CA MET A 28 5.60 0.83 6.56
C MET A 28 4.71 0.90 7.80
N SER A 29 4.63 2.05 8.46
CA SER A 29 3.68 2.32 9.54
C SER A 29 2.23 2.10 9.09
N VAL A 30 1.33 1.90 10.04
CA VAL A 30 -0.12 1.85 9.74
C VAL A 30 -0.52 3.18 9.09
N ILE A 31 -1.35 3.11 8.05
CA ILE A 31 -1.93 4.29 7.41
C ILE A 31 -3.23 4.57 8.16
N MET A 32 -3.26 5.66 8.93
CA MET A 32 -4.41 6.06 9.73
C MET A 32 -5.54 6.58 8.83
N PRO A 33 -6.80 6.62 9.32
CA PRO A 33 -7.89 7.26 8.59
C PRO A 33 -7.52 8.69 8.17
N GLN A 34 -7.84 9.05 6.93
CA GLN A 34 -7.57 10.36 6.32
C GLN A 34 -6.07 10.71 6.16
N GLU A 35 -5.19 9.72 6.31
CA GLU A 35 -3.77 9.87 6.03
C GLU A 35 -3.46 9.57 4.56
N GLU A 36 -2.50 10.32 4.00
CA GLU A 36 -1.87 9.97 2.73
C GLU A 36 -0.61 9.14 2.93
N ARG A 37 -0.43 8.11 2.09
CA ARG A 37 0.80 7.35 1.99
C ARG A 37 1.35 7.41 0.59
N THR A 38 2.60 7.85 0.48
CA THR A 38 3.36 7.79 -0.77
C THR A 38 4.12 6.46 -0.87
N PHE A 39 3.99 5.82 -2.02
CA PHE A 39 4.74 4.65 -2.43
C PHE A 39 5.65 5.02 -3.61
N TYR A 40 6.94 4.74 -3.47
CA TYR A 40 7.97 4.95 -4.49
C TYR A 40 8.27 3.64 -5.17
N LEU A 41 7.91 3.56 -6.45
CA LEU A 41 8.11 2.39 -7.28
C LEU A 41 9.37 2.57 -8.15
N PRO A 42 10.06 1.47 -8.51
CA PRO A 42 11.18 1.51 -9.46
C PRO A 42 10.83 2.23 -10.77
N ALA A 43 11.86 2.71 -11.47
CA ALA A 43 11.70 3.26 -12.81
C ALA A 43 11.07 2.23 -13.76
N ASP A 44 10.32 2.71 -14.75
CA ASP A 44 9.69 1.90 -15.79
C ASP A 44 8.75 0.81 -15.25
N THR A 45 8.02 1.12 -14.17
CA THR A 45 6.99 0.26 -13.59
C THR A 45 5.71 1.05 -13.31
N TYR A 46 4.58 0.36 -13.22
CA TYR A 46 3.31 0.90 -12.75
C TYR A 46 2.86 0.22 -11.46
N ALA A 47 1.98 0.90 -10.72
CA ALA A 47 1.46 0.40 -9.46
C ALA A 47 0.33 -0.60 -9.70
N TRP A 48 0.55 -1.85 -9.30
CA TRP A 48 -0.50 -2.84 -9.13
C TRP A 48 -0.89 -2.88 -7.64
N VAL A 49 -2.14 -2.54 -7.37
CA VAL A 49 -2.63 -2.33 -6.01
C VAL A 49 -3.68 -3.38 -5.70
N LYS A 50 -3.54 -4.03 -4.53
CA LYS A 50 -4.52 -4.98 -4.03
C LYS A 50 -4.80 -4.73 -2.56
N MET A 51 -6.08 -4.73 -2.20
CA MET A 51 -6.52 -4.59 -0.82
C MET A 51 -7.32 -5.83 -0.40
N TRP A 52 -7.11 -6.26 0.83
CA TRP A 52 -7.88 -7.34 1.45
C TRP A 52 -8.48 -6.84 2.77
N ASP A 53 -9.68 -7.31 3.06
CA ASP A 53 -10.29 -7.19 4.38
C ASP A 53 -10.25 -8.55 5.07
N TYR A 54 -9.49 -8.65 6.15
CA TYR A 54 -9.41 -9.86 6.97
C TYR A 54 -10.36 -9.81 8.19
N GLY A 55 -11.34 -8.91 8.15
CA GLY A 55 -12.31 -8.70 9.23
C GLY A 55 -11.71 -7.95 10.43
N GLU A 56 -12.45 -7.89 11.52
CA GLU A 56 -12.15 -7.05 12.68
C GLU A 56 -10.80 -7.38 13.36
N LYS A 57 -10.41 -8.65 13.40
CA LYS A 57 -9.22 -9.09 14.13
C LYS A 57 -7.91 -8.67 13.49
N VAL A 58 -7.87 -8.60 12.16
CA VAL A 58 -6.63 -8.38 11.39
C VAL A 58 -6.66 -7.03 10.67
N GLY A 59 -7.84 -6.59 10.23
CA GLY A 59 -8.07 -5.32 9.56
C GLY A 59 -7.77 -5.33 8.07
N LEU A 60 -7.76 -4.14 7.49
CA LEU A 60 -7.45 -3.92 6.09
C LEU A 60 -5.94 -4.04 5.85
N LYS A 61 -5.58 -4.67 4.73
CA LYS A 61 -4.20 -4.71 4.24
C LYS A 61 -4.11 -4.27 2.79
N ILE A 62 -3.20 -3.35 2.49
CA ILE A 62 -2.87 -2.92 1.13
C ILE A 62 -1.52 -3.50 0.69
N LEU A 63 -1.47 -4.06 -0.51
CA LEU A 63 -0.24 -4.37 -1.24
C LEU A 63 -0.12 -3.39 -2.40
N VAL A 64 1.04 -2.75 -2.50
CA VAL A 64 1.45 -2.01 -3.70
C VAL A 64 2.65 -2.73 -4.29
N SER A 65 2.50 -3.22 -5.52
CA SER A 65 3.52 -4.00 -6.21
C SER A 65 3.88 -3.31 -7.53
N PRO A 66 5.17 -3.15 -7.85
CA PRO A 66 5.55 -2.65 -9.15
C PRO A 66 5.35 -3.76 -10.19
N GLN A 67 4.76 -3.42 -11.33
CA GLN A 67 4.61 -4.32 -12.47
C GLN A 67 5.22 -3.70 -13.73
N ARG A 68 5.55 -4.57 -14.68
CA ARG A 68 5.96 -4.24 -16.05
C ARG A 68 4.97 -4.92 -16.99
N ASP A 69 4.78 -4.36 -18.17
CA ASP A 69 4.02 -5.02 -19.24
C ASP A 69 4.74 -6.27 -19.75
#